data_AF-A0A2D9VS18-F1
#
_entry.id   AF-A0A2D9VS18-F1
#
_cell.length_a   1.000
_cell.length_b   1.000
_cell.length_c   1.000
_cell.angle_alpha   90.00
_cell.angle_beta   90.00
_cell.angle_gamma   90.00
#
_symmetry.space_group_name_H-M   'P 1'
#
loop_
_entity.id
_entity.type
_entity.pdbx_description
1 polymer ?
#
loop_
_entity_poly.entity_id
_entity_poly.type
_entity_poly.pdbx_seq_one_letter_code
_entity_poly.pdbx_strand_id
1 'polypeptide(L)'
;MHPGNKLASLVGFNLSSVDNIEDIGKNIAMQIAAMNPLGLNEADITQDIIDKEVEIGKDLARQEGKPEEMLEKIAMGRLKKFFKENTLINQTYIKDSKKTVMQYLKDANTDLRIGSFKRVSLG
;
A
#
# COMPACT_ATOMS: atom_id res chain seq x y z
N MET A 1 10.49 13.90 8.11
CA MET A 1 10.93 13.32 9.40
C MET A 1 9.72 13.17 10.30
N HIS A 2 9.44 11.98 10.80
CA HIS A 2 8.37 11.77 11.79
C HIS A 2 8.78 12.39 13.15
N PRO A 3 7.83 12.90 13.95
CA PRO A 3 8.09 13.30 15.35
C PRO A 3 8.79 12.15 16.10
N GLY A 4 9.99 12.42 16.62
CA GLY A 4 10.83 11.43 17.29
C GLY A 4 12.10 11.01 16.53
N ASN A 5 12.35 11.52 15.32
CA ASN A 5 13.58 11.27 14.52
C ASN A 5 13.88 9.79 14.19
N LYS A 6 12.94 8.88 14.41
CA LYS A 6 13.11 7.44 14.15
C LYS A 6 12.60 6.98 12.80
N LEU A 7 11.92 7.83 12.04
CA LEU A 7 11.30 7.42 10.78
C LEU A 7 11.40 8.52 9.71
N ALA A 8 11.80 8.11 8.52
CA ALA A 8 11.87 8.93 7.32
C ALA A 8 11.22 8.22 6.12
N SER A 9 10.59 9.00 5.26
CA SER A 9 10.02 8.55 3.99
C SER A 9 10.41 9.52 2.88
N LEU A 10 10.63 8.97 1.68
CA LEU A 10 10.94 9.67 0.45
C LEU A 10 9.96 9.20 -0.62
N VAL A 11 9.52 10.10 -1.49
CA VAL A 11 8.63 9.81 -2.61
C VAL A 11 9.08 10.60 -3.83
N GLY A 12 9.12 9.94 -4.99
CA GLY A 12 9.39 10.54 -6.29
C GLY A 12 8.16 10.47 -7.18
N PHE A 13 7.86 11.57 -7.88
CA PHE A 13 6.75 11.68 -8.83
C PHE A 13 7.25 11.75 -10.27
N ASN A 14 6.40 11.35 -11.22
CA ASN A 14 6.71 11.43 -12.65
C ASN A 14 6.66 12.86 -13.22
N LEU A 15 5.96 13.77 -12.54
CA LEU A 15 5.81 15.18 -12.94
C LEU A 15 6.52 16.08 -11.93
N SER A 16 7.24 17.08 -12.43
CA SER A 16 7.95 18.07 -11.61
C SER A 16 7.12 19.30 -11.26
N SER A 17 6.01 19.55 -11.96
CA SER A 17 5.15 20.72 -11.75
C SER A 17 3.68 20.31 -11.82
N VAL A 18 3.03 20.31 -10.66
CA VAL A 18 1.59 20.16 -10.47
C VAL A 18 1.19 21.14 -9.38
N ASP A 19 -0.02 21.70 -9.44
CA ASP A 19 -0.53 22.56 -8.39
C ASP A 19 -0.51 21.82 -7.04
N ASN A 20 0.00 22.48 -6.00
CA ASN A 20 0.13 21.93 -4.66
C ASN A 20 0.98 20.64 -4.56
N ILE A 21 1.95 20.43 -5.48
CA ILE A 21 2.81 19.23 -5.48
C ILE A 21 3.56 19.02 -4.15
N GLU A 22 3.96 20.10 -3.47
CA GLU A 22 4.62 20.01 -2.16
C GLU A 22 3.70 19.41 -1.08
N ASP A 23 2.45 19.85 -1.01
CA ASP A 23 1.47 19.32 -0.07
C ASP A 23 1.09 17.88 -0.41
N ILE A 24 0.94 17.56 -1.69
CA ILE A 24 0.73 16.18 -2.15
C ILE A 24 1.90 15.30 -1.71
N GLY A 25 3.13 15.72 -1.99
CA GLY A 25 4.35 15.01 -1.59
C GLY A 25 4.43 14.79 -0.09
N LYS A 26 4.13 15.82 0.71
CA LYS A 26 4.08 15.72 2.17
C LYS A 26 3.02 14.72 2.66
N ASN A 27 1.82 14.76 2.09
CA ASN A 27 0.74 13.85 2.45
C ASN A 27 1.06 12.40 2.09
N ILE A 28 1.63 12.16 0.90
CA ILE A 28 2.06 10.82 0.49
C ILE A 28 3.24 10.32 1.33
N ALA A 29 4.20 11.18 1.65
CA ALA A 29 5.29 10.82 2.56
C ALA A 29 4.75 10.40 3.94
N MET A 30 3.72 11.10 4.45
CA MET A 30 3.04 10.73 5.69
C MET A 30 2.28 9.40 5.57
N GLN A 31 1.60 9.16 4.45
CA GLN A 31 0.96 7.87 4.13
C GLN A 31 1.98 6.72 4.20
N ILE A 32 3.11 6.85 3.49
CA ILE A 32 4.19 5.85 3.46
C ILE A 32 4.68 5.59 4.88
N ALA A 33 4.93 6.66 5.64
CA ALA A 33 5.42 6.57 7.01
C ALA A 33 4.49 5.75 7.91
N ALA A 34 3.19 6.08 7.88
CA ALA A 34 2.17 5.49 8.74
C ALA A 34 1.79 4.06 8.35
N MET A 35 1.65 3.80 7.04
CA MET A 35 1.08 2.54 6.55
C MET A 35 2.12 1.49 6.17
N ASN A 36 3.41 1.85 6.10
CA ASN A 36 4.51 0.94 5.78
C ASN A 36 4.22 0.00 4.58
N PRO A 37 3.87 0.54 3.40
CA PRO A 37 3.61 -0.29 2.22
C PRO A 37 4.86 -1.11 1.85
N LEU A 38 4.63 -2.36 1.46
CA LEU A 38 5.67 -3.30 0.99
C LEU A 38 6.08 -3.04 -0.46
N GLY A 39 5.16 -2.47 -1.26
CA GLY A 39 5.38 -2.18 -2.67
C GLY A 39 4.57 -0.97 -3.14
N LEU A 40 4.85 -0.45 -4.34
CA LEU A 40 4.05 0.63 -4.92
C LEU A 40 2.71 0.06 -5.40
N ASN A 41 2.77 -1.11 -6.04
CA ASN A 41 1.64 -1.89 -6.53
C ASN A 41 1.90 -3.40 -6.32
N GLU A 42 0.97 -4.24 -6.80
CA GLU A 42 1.01 -5.70 -6.64
C GLU A 42 2.23 -6.33 -7.32
N ALA A 43 2.70 -5.78 -8.44
CA ALA A 43 3.86 -6.30 -9.18
C ALA A 43 5.19 -6.06 -8.46
N ASP A 44 5.23 -5.18 -7.46
CA ASP A 44 6.43 -4.96 -6.64
C ASP A 44 6.52 -5.96 -5.48
N ILE A 45 5.50 -6.79 -5.28
CA ILE A 45 5.48 -7.83 -4.24
C ILE A 45 6.07 -9.11 -4.82
N THR A 46 7.08 -9.64 -4.15
CA THR A 46 7.75 -10.89 -4.56
C THR A 46 6.80 -12.08 -4.45
N GLN A 47 6.93 -13.05 -5.37
CA GLN A 47 6.12 -14.27 -5.36
C GLN A 47 6.17 -15.01 -4.02
N ASP A 48 7.34 -15.06 -3.36
CA ASP A 48 7.47 -15.70 -2.03
C ASP A 48 6.56 -15.09 -0.95
N ILE A 49 6.32 -13.77 -1.00
CA ILE A 49 5.40 -13.09 -0.08
C ILE A 49 3.95 -13.44 -0.43
N ILE A 50 3.64 -13.47 -1.74
CA ILE A 50 2.30 -13.80 -2.24
C ILE A 50 1.94 -15.24 -1.83
N ASP A 51 2.82 -16.19 -2.08
CA ASP A 51 2.61 -17.61 -1.76
C ASP A 51 2.43 -17.80 -0.25
N LYS A 52 3.28 -17.14 0.54
CA LYS A 52 3.17 -17.18 2.01
C LYS A 52 1.84 -16.62 2.51
N GLU A 53 1.37 -15.51 1.96
CA GLU A 53 0.09 -14.91 2.35
C GLU A 53 -1.10 -15.77 1.92
N VAL A 54 -1.01 -16.44 0.77
CA VAL A 54 -2.02 -17.42 0.31
C VAL A 54 -2.11 -18.59 1.28
N GLU A 55 -0.98 -19.18 1.66
CA GLU A 55 -0.95 -20.29 2.62
C GLU A 55 -1.47 -19.88 4.01
N ILE A 56 -1.07 -18.71 4.50
CA ILE A 56 -1.66 -18.12 5.73
C ILE A 56 -3.19 -17.99 5.60
N GLY A 57 -3.66 -17.51 4.44
CA GLY A 57 -5.09 -17.36 4.17
C GLY A 57 -5.86 -18.69 4.19
N LYS A 58 -5.27 -19.76 3.63
CA LYS A 58 -5.84 -21.12 3.65
C LYS A 58 -5.86 -21.68 5.07
N ASP A 59 -4.76 -21.55 5.80
CA ASP A 59 -4.64 -22.06 7.16
C ASP A 59 -5.65 -21.41 8.10
N LEU A 60 -5.82 -20.09 8.01
CA LEU A 60 -6.83 -19.38 8.77
C LEU A 60 -8.25 -19.83 8.40
N ALA A 61 -8.55 -20.00 7.11
CA ALA A 61 -9.86 -20.49 6.67
C ALA A 61 -10.12 -21.94 7.13
N ARG A 62 -9.09 -22.80 7.18
CA ARG A 62 -9.17 -24.16 7.72
C ARG A 62 -9.45 -24.16 9.23
N GLN A 63 -8.77 -23.29 9.98
CA GLN A 63 -9.01 -23.10 11.42
C GLN A 63 -10.42 -22.56 11.72
N GLU A 64 -10.99 -21.76 10.81
CA GLU A 64 -12.38 -21.30 10.85
C GLU A 64 -13.40 -22.39 10.43
N GLY A 65 -12.95 -23.62 10.15
CA GLY A 65 -13.80 -24.75 9.81
C GLY A 65 -14.40 -24.70 8.40
N LYS A 66 -13.79 -23.97 7.47
CA LYS A 66 -14.27 -23.87 6.08
C LYS A 66 -13.91 -25.14 5.28
N PRO A 67 -14.75 -25.55 4.30
CA PRO A 67 -14.44 -26.70 3.44
C PRO A 67 -13.16 -26.51 2.62
N GLU A 68 -12.40 -27.59 2.38
CA GLU A 68 -11.12 -27.56 1.65
C GLU A 68 -11.26 -26.93 0.24
N GLU A 69 -12.36 -27.25 -0.45
CA GLU A 69 -12.70 -26.70 -1.77
C GLU A 69 -12.90 -25.17 -1.79
N MET A 70 -13.19 -24.56 -0.64
CA MET A 70 -13.40 -23.12 -0.52
C MET A 70 -12.12 -22.37 -0.09
N LEU A 71 -11.10 -23.07 0.42
CA LEU A 71 -9.92 -22.43 1.02
C LEU A 71 -9.18 -21.56 0.02
N GLU A 72 -8.93 -22.08 -1.18
CA GLU A 72 -8.25 -21.34 -2.26
C GLU A 72 -8.97 -20.03 -2.58
N LYS A 73 -10.30 -20.09 -2.74
CA LYS A 73 -11.12 -18.91 -3.05
C LYS A 73 -11.09 -17.88 -1.91
N ILE A 74 -11.12 -18.35 -0.66
CA ILE A 74 -11.05 -17.47 0.53
C ILE A 74 -9.66 -16.83 0.63
N ALA A 75 -8.60 -17.62 0.44
CA ALA A 75 -7.22 -17.16 0.46
C ALA A 75 -6.98 -16.08 -0.62
N MET A 76 -7.47 -16.27 -1.84
CA MET A 76 -7.40 -15.26 -2.90
C MET A 76 -8.16 -13.98 -2.55
N GLY A 77 -9.29 -14.09 -1.85
CA GLY A 77 -10.00 -12.92 -1.31
C GLY A 77 -9.19 -12.15 -0.26
N ARG A 78 -8.51 -12.89 0.64
CA ARG A 78 -7.61 -12.32 1.65
C ARG A 78 -6.37 -11.68 0.99
N LEU A 79 -5.79 -12.33 -0.01
CA LEU A 79 -4.67 -11.79 -0.78
C LEU A 79 -5.02 -10.46 -1.46
N LYS A 80 -6.23 -10.34 -2.05
CA LYS A 80 -6.71 -9.05 -2.59
C LYS A 80 -6.80 -7.96 -1.52
N LYS A 81 -7.21 -8.32 -0.30
CA LYS A 81 -7.23 -7.39 0.84
C LYS A 81 -5.81 -7.03 1.27
N PHE A 82 -4.91 -8.01 1.34
CA PHE A 82 -3.49 -7.81 1.61
C PHE A 82 -2.89 -6.79 0.64
N PHE A 83 -3.14 -6.92 -0.67
CA PHE A 83 -2.65 -5.94 -1.64
C PHE A 83 -3.21 -4.54 -1.42
N LYS A 84 -4.51 -4.42 -1.11
CA LYS A 84 -5.12 -3.12 -0.76
C LYS A 84 -4.46 -2.49 0.47
N GLU A 85 -4.05 -3.28 1.44
CA GLU A 85 -3.46 -2.77 2.69
C GLU A 85 -1.94 -2.56 2.60
N ASN A 86 -1.24 -3.32 1.75
CA ASN A 86 0.22 -3.37 1.72
C ASN A 86 0.85 -2.75 0.46
N THR A 87 0.07 -2.28 -0.51
CA THR A 87 0.59 -1.58 -1.70
C THR A 87 0.16 -0.12 -1.71
N LEU A 88 1.12 0.79 -1.89
CA LEU A 88 0.93 2.22 -1.65
C LEU A 88 -0.25 2.81 -2.42
N ILE A 89 -0.38 2.52 -3.72
CA ILE A 89 -1.42 3.14 -4.55
C ILE A 89 -2.83 2.61 -4.27
N ASN A 90 -2.93 1.38 -3.76
CA ASN A 90 -4.20 0.72 -3.47
C ASN A 90 -4.71 0.98 -2.05
N GLN A 91 -3.83 1.44 -1.15
CA GLN A 91 -4.19 1.82 0.20
C GLN A 91 -5.25 2.92 0.23
N THR A 92 -6.14 2.79 1.20
CA THR A 92 -7.01 3.86 1.65
C THR A 92 -6.14 5.05 2.09
N TYR A 93 -6.50 6.24 1.63
CA TYR A 93 -5.77 7.45 1.97
C TYR A 93 -6.06 7.87 3.42
N ILE A 94 -5.03 8.03 4.23
CA ILE A 94 -5.17 8.27 5.68
C ILE A 94 -5.92 9.56 6.04
N LYS A 95 -5.93 10.56 5.13
CA LYS A 95 -6.64 11.83 5.36
C LYS A 95 -8.07 11.84 4.80
N ASP A 96 -8.42 10.90 3.93
CA ASP A 96 -9.77 10.73 3.39
C ASP A 96 -10.03 9.26 3.08
N SER A 97 -10.73 8.60 4.00
CA SER A 97 -11.03 7.17 3.92
C SER A 97 -11.98 6.78 2.78
N LYS A 98 -12.55 7.77 2.06
CA LYS A 98 -13.40 7.52 0.89
C LYS A 98 -12.60 7.25 -0.38
N LYS A 99 -11.29 7.48 -0.37
CA LYS A 99 -10.43 7.44 -1.55
C LYS A 99 -9.21 6.57 -1.31
N THR A 100 -8.70 5.98 -2.39
CA THR A 100 -7.37 5.39 -2.38
C THR A 100 -6.31 6.46 -2.64
N VAL A 101 -5.05 6.15 -2.37
CA VAL A 101 -3.92 7.01 -2.74
C VAL A 101 -3.90 7.27 -4.25
N MET A 102 -4.18 6.26 -5.07
CA MET A 102 -4.30 6.45 -6.51
C MET A 102 -5.38 7.48 -6.87
N GLN A 103 -6.56 7.39 -6.26
CA GLN A 103 -7.64 8.34 -6.54
C GLN A 103 -7.28 9.75 -6.08
N TYR A 104 -6.65 9.88 -4.91
CA TYR A 104 -6.17 11.17 -4.41
C TYR A 104 -5.20 11.84 -5.40
N LEU A 105 -4.26 11.09 -5.98
CA LEU A 105 -3.35 11.63 -6.99
C LEU A 105 -4.08 12.03 -8.28
N LYS A 106 -4.99 11.18 -8.76
CA LYS A 106 -5.79 11.47 -9.97
C LYS A 106 -6.68 12.70 -9.81
N ASP A 107 -7.26 12.91 -8.63
CA ASP A 107 -8.08 14.08 -8.33
C ASP A 107 -7.25 15.37 -8.36
N ALA A 108 -5.96 15.30 -8.04
CA ALA A 108 -5.05 16.45 -8.15
C ALA A 108 -4.60 16.68 -9.59
N ASN A 109 -4.23 15.61 -10.31
CA ASN A 109 -3.88 15.65 -11.72
C ASN A 109 -3.96 14.25 -12.31
N THR A 110 -4.64 14.09 -13.45
CA THR A 110 -4.89 12.79 -14.09
C THR A 110 -3.62 12.04 -14.50
N ASP A 111 -2.52 12.75 -14.73
CA ASP A 111 -1.23 12.20 -15.15
C ASP A 111 -0.22 12.05 -14.03
N LEU A 112 -0.53 12.55 -12.83
CA LEU A 112 0.36 12.44 -11.68
C LEU A 112 0.41 11.00 -11.16
N ARG A 113 1.63 10.47 -11.06
CA ARG A 113 1.94 9.12 -10.63
C ARG A 113 3.17 9.14 -9.72
N ILE A 114 3.20 8.21 -8.77
CA ILE A 114 4.39 7.93 -7.98
C ILE A 114 5.31 7.04 -8.82
N GLY A 115 6.56 7.44 -9.00
CA GLY A 115 7.58 6.64 -9.67
C GLY A 115 8.34 5.73 -8.71
N SER A 116 8.63 6.21 -7.51
CA SER A 116 9.34 5.43 -6.49
C SER A 116 9.08 5.97 -5.08
N PHE A 117 9.30 5.14 -4.07
CA PHE A 117 9.31 5.58 -2.69
C PHE A 117 10.34 4.79 -1.87
N LYS A 118 10.76 5.37 -0.74
CA LYS A 118 11.56 4.68 0.26
C LYS A 118 11.06 5.02 1.65
N ARG A 119 11.05 4.03 2.54
CA ARG A 119 10.80 4.20 3.97
C ARG A 119 11.99 3.65 4.74
N VAL A 120 12.43 4.39 5.75
CA VAL A 120 13.50 3.99 6.67
C VAL A 120 13.00 4.22 8.08
N SER A 121 13.17 3.21 8.94
CA SER A 121 12.88 3.28 10.36
C SER A 121 14.12 2.87 11.13
N LEU A 122 14.45 3.59 12.20
CA LEU A 122 15.40 3.15 13.21
C LEU A 122 14.68 2.20 14.16
N GLY A 123 15.29 1.04 14.41
CA GLY A 123 14.81 0.02 15.36
C GLY A 123 14.86 0.48 16.81
#